data_AF-A0A7S3SEV2-F1
#
_entry.id   AF-A0A7S3SEV2-F1
#
_cell.length_a   1.000
_cell.length_b   1.000
_cell.length_c   1.000
_cell.angle_alpha   90.00
_cell.angle_beta   90.00
_cell.angle_gamma   90.00
#
_symmetry.space_group_name_H-M   'P 1'
#
loop_
_entity.id
_entity.type
_entity.pdbx_description
1 polymer ?
#
loop_
_entity_poly.entity_id
_entity_poly.type
_entity_poly.pdbx_seq_one_letter_code
_entity_poly.pdbx_strand_id
1 'polypeptide(L)'
;YGGGYGGGGAAPAYYGGSVVGAAASALAYAGLPVPAGWQQARGQPPPRAESAQEALQAAQASQAKALQSLQSAQAAQALATQRSRSEGLAVWHNPRSLPGRPLYERFVAAWSAVPDKSMRLAFHGSAEANMAAICREGLDPRRRAGQAMGPGEYFGHSMAVSHGYCKGGRHMLVFAVLLDRSGLTADQPGAHGQGVSVINKPEHQL
;
A
#
# COMPACT_ATOMS: atom_id res chain seq x y z
N TYR A 1 27.26 -23.95 -63.65
CA TYR A 1 25.83 -23.62 -63.76
C TYR A 1 25.03 -24.84 -63.30
N GLY A 2 24.16 -24.68 -62.29
CA GLY A 2 23.42 -25.74 -61.59
C GLY A 2 24.31 -26.50 -60.59
N GLY A 3 23.98 -26.78 -59.32
CA GLY A 3 22.78 -26.79 -58.47
C GLY A 3 23.18 -27.68 -57.26
N GLY A 4 22.60 -27.73 -56.07
CA GLY A 4 21.60 -27.01 -55.31
C GLY A 4 21.77 -27.51 -53.85
N TYR A 5 21.59 -26.65 -52.85
CA TYR A 5 21.58 -27.06 -51.44
C TYR A 5 20.18 -26.83 -50.87
N GLY A 6 19.50 -27.92 -50.53
CA GLY A 6 18.30 -27.94 -49.71
C GLY A 6 18.62 -28.64 -48.38
N GLY A 7 18.17 -28.07 -47.28
CA GLY A 7 18.34 -28.65 -45.94
C GLY A 7 17.97 -27.65 -44.85
N GLY A 8 16.67 -27.43 -44.66
CA GLY A 8 16.13 -26.65 -43.55
C GLY A 8 16.30 -27.39 -42.21
N GLY A 9 16.72 -26.66 -41.19
CA GLY A 9 16.72 -27.09 -39.79
C GLY A 9 16.13 -25.96 -38.95
N ALA A 10 14.92 -26.17 -38.45
CA ALA A 10 14.18 -25.26 -37.59
C ALA A 10 14.86 -25.09 -36.22
N ALA A 11 14.74 -23.89 -35.65
CA ALA A 11 15.19 -23.53 -34.32
C ALA A 11 14.46 -24.31 -33.22
N PRO A 12 15.12 -24.67 -32.09
CA PRO A 12 14.40 -25.07 -30.89
C PRO A 12 13.89 -23.83 -30.15
N ALA A 13 12.58 -23.81 -29.95
CA ALA A 13 11.88 -22.91 -29.05
C ALA A 13 12.34 -23.14 -27.60
N TYR A 14 12.75 -22.07 -26.93
CA TYR A 14 12.96 -22.05 -25.48
C TYR A 14 11.60 -22.19 -24.78
N TYR A 15 11.32 -23.36 -24.23
CA TYR A 15 10.16 -23.61 -23.37
C TYR A 15 10.48 -23.25 -21.91
N GLY A 16 9.52 -22.62 -21.24
CA GLY A 16 9.64 -22.01 -19.92
C GLY A 16 10.19 -22.94 -18.83
N GLY A 17 11.24 -22.46 -18.15
CA GLY A 17 11.78 -23.07 -16.95
C GLY A 17 10.89 -22.79 -15.74
N SER A 18 10.39 -23.86 -15.11
CA SER A 18 9.83 -23.81 -13.75
C SER A 18 10.90 -23.30 -12.78
N VAL A 19 10.55 -22.30 -11.95
CA VAL A 19 11.39 -21.76 -10.86
C VAL A 19 11.88 -22.82 -9.88
N VAL A 20 11.22 -23.98 -9.81
CA VAL A 20 11.63 -25.11 -8.97
C VAL A 20 12.79 -25.90 -9.58
N GLY A 21 12.87 -25.97 -10.92
CA GLY A 21 13.96 -26.65 -11.62
C GLY A 21 15.30 -25.92 -11.50
N ALA A 22 15.28 -24.59 -11.47
CA ALA A 22 16.49 -23.78 -11.33
C ALA A 22 17.15 -23.94 -9.95
N ALA A 23 16.35 -24.02 -8.87
CA ALA A 23 16.87 -24.18 -7.51
C ALA A 23 17.45 -25.59 -7.26
N ALA A 24 16.84 -26.64 -7.83
CA ALA A 24 17.35 -28.00 -7.71
C ALA A 24 18.66 -28.21 -8.49
N SER A 25 18.79 -27.61 -9.69
CA SER A 25 20.05 -27.60 -10.43
C SER A 25 21.15 -26.80 -9.73
N ALA A 26 20.80 -25.70 -9.05
CA ALA A 26 21.77 -24.89 -8.30
C ALA A 26 22.33 -25.62 -7.06
N LEU A 27 21.51 -26.40 -6.35
CA LEU A 27 21.95 -27.18 -5.18
C LEU A 27 22.80 -28.40 -5.57
N ALA A 28 22.49 -29.06 -6.69
CA ALA A 28 23.28 -30.17 -7.22
C ALA A 28 24.68 -29.73 -7.70
N TYR A 29 24.80 -28.50 -8.22
CA TYR A 29 26.10 -27.92 -8.59
C TYR A 29 26.96 -27.54 -7.37
N ALA A 30 26.34 -27.36 -6.20
CA ALA A 30 26.99 -26.95 -4.96
C ALA A 30 27.33 -28.10 -3.99
N GLY A 31 27.02 -29.36 -4.34
CA GLY A 31 27.35 -30.54 -3.51
C GLY A 31 26.61 -30.61 -2.16
N LEU A 32 25.51 -29.87 -2.00
CA LEU A 32 24.74 -29.84 -0.76
C LEU A 32 23.65 -30.94 -0.76
N PRO A 33 23.41 -31.61 0.39
CA PRO A 33 22.39 -32.66 0.47
C PRO A 33 20.99 -32.10 0.25
N VAL A 34 20.25 -32.69 -0.68
CA VAL A 34 18.84 -32.35 -0.94
C VAL A 34 17.97 -32.94 0.18
N PRO A 35 17.09 -32.15 0.83
CA PRO A 35 16.25 -32.64 1.92
C PRO A 35 15.29 -33.75 1.46
N ALA A 36 15.12 -34.79 2.30
CA ALA A 36 14.38 -36.02 1.97
C ALA A 36 12.91 -35.84 1.53
N GLY A 37 12.29 -34.67 1.80
CA GLY A 37 10.91 -34.36 1.40
C GLY A 37 10.71 -34.01 -0.07
N TRP A 38 11.78 -33.79 -0.85
CA TRP A 38 11.67 -33.31 -2.24
C TRP A 38 11.51 -34.44 -3.28
N GLN A 39 11.51 -35.70 -2.84
CA GLN A 39 11.35 -36.86 -3.74
C GLN A 39 9.89 -37.22 -4.04
N GLN A 40 8.91 -36.68 -3.30
CA GLN A 40 7.47 -36.98 -3.51
C GLN A 40 6.72 -35.99 -4.41
N ALA A 41 7.35 -34.89 -4.86
CA ALA A 41 6.70 -33.90 -5.72
C ALA A 41 6.91 -34.14 -7.24
N ARG A 42 7.32 -35.34 -7.66
CA ARG A 42 7.36 -35.71 -9.08
C ARG A 42 6.04 -36.37 -9.47
N GLY A 43 5.07 -35.57 -9.91
CA GLY A 43 3.87 -36.10 -10.56
C GLY A 43 2.58 -35.33 -10.35
N GLN A 44 2.54 -34.36 -9.43
CA GLN A 44 1.39 -33.45 -9.35
C GLN A 44 1.63 -32.26 -10.28
N PRO A 45 0.76 -31.99 -11.28
CA PRO A 45 0.82 -30.74 -12.00
C PRO A 45 0.69 -29.59 -10.99
N PRO A 46 1.40 -28.47 -11.18
CA PRO A 46 1.22 -27.31 -10.32
C PRO A 46 -0.27 -26.94 -10.28
N PRO A 47 -0.79 -26.48 -9.12
CA PRO A 47 -2.17 -26.04 -9.02
C PRO A 47 -2.52 -25.10 -10.19
N ARG A 48 -3.66 -25.32 -10.85
CA ARG A 48 -4.10 -24.50 -12.00
C ARG A 48 -4.08 -23.03 -11.60
N ALA A 49 -3.63 -22.16 -12.51
CA ALA A 49 -3.46 -20.72 -12.27
C ALA A 49 -4.68 -20.05 -11.60
N GLU A 50 -5.89 -20.55 -11.85
CA GLU A 50 -7.14 -20.13 -11.20
C GLU A 50 -7.09 -20.27 -9.66
N SER A 51 -6.61 -21.39 -9.13
CA SER A 51 -6.51 -21.62 -7.68
C SER A 51 -5.45 -20.75 -6.99
N ALA A 52 -4.38 -20.38 -7.71
CA ALA A 52 -3.37 -19.46 -7.21
C ALA A 52 -3.88 -18.00 -7.23
N GLN A 53 -4.64 -17.63 -8.25
CA GLN A 53 -5.31 -16.32 -8.34
C GLN A 53 -6.42 -16.17 -7.28
N GLU A 54 -7.22 -17.20 -7.07
CA GLU A 54 -8.27 -17.23 -6.04
C GLU A 54 -7.66 -17.16 -4.64
N ALA A 55 -6.56 -17.89 -4.38
CA ALA A 55 -5.84 -17.80 -3.11
C ALA A 55 -5.26 -16.40 -2.88
N LEU A 56 -4.73 -15.77 -3.93
CA LEU A 56 -4.22 -14.39 -3.87
C LEU A 56 -5.35 -13.39 -3.60
N GLN A 57 -6.49 -13.51 -4.30
CA GLN A 57 -7.66 -12.67 -4.08
C GLN A 57 -8.26 -12.85 -2.69
N ALA A 58 -8.35 -14.09 -2.19
CA ALA A 58 -8.84 -14.37 -0.84
C ALA A 58 -7.89 -13.81 0.24
N ALA A 59 -6.57 -13.89 0.02
CA ALA A 59 -5.57 -13.27 0.88
C ALA A 59 -5.68 -11.74 0.86
N GLN A 60 -5.83 -11.14 -0.32
CA GLN A 60 -6.05 -9.70 -0.49
C GLN A 60 -7.35 -9.23 0.19
N ALA A 61 -8.45 -9.96 0.02
CA ALA A 61 -9.73 -9.65 0.65
C ALA A 61 -9.67 -9.79 2.20
N SER A 62 -8.93 -10.77 2.69
CA SER A 62 -8.72 -10.97 4.14
C SER A 62 -7.82 -9.86 4.72
N GLN A 63 -6.79 -9.44 3.99
CA GLN A 63 -5.94 -8.30 4.35
C GLN A 63 -6.71 -6.97 4.31
N ALA A 64 -7.58 -6.76 3.32
CA ALA A 64 -8.46 -5.61 3.21
C ALA A 64 -9.41 -5.48 4.41
N LYS A 65 -9.99 -6.61 4.87
CA LYS A 65 -10.82 -6.66 6.08
C LYS A 65 -10.00 -6.35 7.35
N ALA A 66 -8.75 -6.83 7.43
CA ALA A 66 -7.88 -6.54 8.56
C ALA A 66 -7.51 -5.05 8.63
N LEU A 67 -7.19 -4.45 7.48
CA LEU A 67 -6.98 -2.99 7.32
C LEU A 67 -8.18 -2.18 7.76
N GLN A 68 -9.38 -2.55 7.31
CA GLN A 68 -10.61 -1.85 7.68
C GLN A 68 -10.87 -1.97 9.18
N SER A 69 -10.64 -3.15 9.77
CA SER A 69 -10.78 -3.38 11.21
C SER A 69 -9.78 -2.55 12.03
N LEU A 70 -8.54 -2.42 11.56
CA LEU A 70 -7.51 -1.58 12.19
C LEU A 70 -7.87 -0.09 12.10
N GLN A 71 -8.32 0.39 10.94
CA GLN A 71 -8.76 1.77 10.74
C GLN A 71 -9.95 2.11 11.66
N SER A 72 -10.96 1.24 11.75
CA SER A 72 -12.10 1.43 12.64
C SER A 72 -11.71 1.40 14.11
N ALA A 73 -10.83 0.48 14.52
CA ALA A 73 -10.36 0.38 15.90
C ALA A 73 -9.54 1.61 16.31
N GLN A 74 -8.63 2.08 15.45
CA GLN A 74 -7.80 3.25 15.73
C GLN A 74 -8.62 4.55 15.71
N ALA A 75 -9.60 4.69 14.81
CA ALA A 75 -10.52 5.82 14.83
C ALA A 75 -11.34 5.85 16.12
N ALA A 76 -11.90 4.72 16.54
CA ALA A 76 -12.61 4.59 17.81
C ALA A 76 -11.71 4.93 19.01
N GLN A 77 -10.43 4.53 18.98
CA GLN A 77 -9.48 4.80 20.04
C GLN A 77 -9.07 6.29 20.09
N ALA A 78 -8.90 6.95 18.94
CA ALA A 78 -8.66 8.40 18.85
C ALA A 78 -9.85 9.23 19.37
N LEU A 79 -11.08 8.76 19.12
CA LEU A 79 -12.30 9.32 19.70
C LEU A 79 -12.39 9.08 21.21
N ALA A 80 -12.00 7.89 21.68
CA ALA A 80 -12.06 7.52 23.09
C ALA A 80 -11.08 8.31 23.98
N THR A 81 -9.89 8.65 23.48
CA THR A 81 -8.91 9.47 24.22
C THR A 81 -9.30 10.95 24.38
N GLN A 82 -10.31 11.44 23.65
CA GLN A 82 -10.75 12.84 23.71
C GLN A 82 -12.13 13.07 24.36
N ARG A 83 -12.75 12.03 24.91
CA ARG A 83 -14.14 12.04 25.42
C ARG A 83 -14.44 13.00 26.57
N SER A 84 -13.49 13.80 27.04
CA SER A 84 -13.73 14.79 28.09
C SER A 84 -14.10 16.19 27.59
N ARG A 85 -14.12 16.50 26.28
CA ARG A 85 -14.41 17.88 25.80
C ARG A 85 -15.22 18.10 24.51
N SER A 86 -15.71 17.09 23.79
CA SER A 86 -16.29 17.27 22.44
C SER A 86 -17.74 16.76 22.29
N GLU A 87 -18.70 17.51 22.84
CA GLU A 87 -20.08 17.43 22.34
C GLU A 87 -20.14 18.01 20.92
N GLY A 88 -20.64 17.25 19.94
CA GLY A 88 -20.89 17.73 18.57
C GLY A 88 -19.89 17.28 17.49
N LEU A 89 -18.92 16.40 17.78
CA LEU A 89 -18.07 15.80 16.74
C LEU A 89 -18.79 14.64 16.06
N ALA A 90 -18.97 14.72 14.75
CA ALA A 90 -19.45 13.63 13.92
C ALA A 90 -18.35 13.19 12.93
N VAL A 91 -18.30 11.88 12.67
CA VAL A 91 -17.30 11.26 11.80
C VAL A 91 -18.02 10.45 10.75
N TRP A 92 -17.59 10.61 9.50
CA TRP A 92 -18.16 9.91 8.35
C TRP A 92 -17.03 9.35 7.49
N HIS A 93 -17.29 8.21 6.87
CA HIS A 93 -16.40 7.67 5.85
C HIS A 93 -16.56 8.44 4.54
N ASN A 94 -15.43 8.73 3.89
CA ASN A 94 -15.45 9.19 2.51
C ASN A 94 -15.89 8.02 1.59
N PRO A 95 -17.03 8.13 0.87
CA PRO A 95 -17.50 7.02 0.03
C PRO A 95 -16.53 6.61 -1.08
N ARG A 96 -15.61 7.49 -1.48
CA ARG A 96 -14.57 7.23 -2.50
C ARG A 96 -13.34 6.51 -1.97
N SER A 97 -13.18 6.40 -0.65
CA SER A 97 -12.11 5.64 0.01
C SER A 97 -12.57 4.27 0.51
N LEU A 98 -13.79 3.84 0.18
CA LEU A 98 -14.28 2.49 0.49
C LEU A 98 -13.69 1.42 -0.46
N PRO A 99 -13.65 0.13 -0.06
CA PRO A 99 -13.22 -0.96 -0.93
C PRO A 99 -13.92 -0.98 -2.30
N GLY A 100 -13.18 -1.34 -3.34
CA GLY A 100 -13.66 -1.30 -4.73
C GLY A 100 -13.73 0.10 -5.33
N ARG A 101 -13.24 1.14 -4.63
CA ARG A 101 -13.21 2.52 -5.12
C ARG A 101 -11.78 2.96 -5.44
N PRO A 102 -11.60 3.91 -6.37
CA PRO A 102 -10.26 4.23 -6.89
C PRO A 102 -9.22 4.67 -5.84
N LEU A 103 -9.62 5.39 -4.78
CA LEU A 103 -8.66 5.80 -3.74
C LEU A 103 -8.20 4.59 -2.91
N TYR A 104 -9.12 3.71 -2.55
CA TYR A 104 -8.84 2.49 -1.80
C TYR A 104 -7.96 1.53 -2.60
N GLU A 105 -8.34 1.22 -3.84
CA GLU A 105 -7.60 0.26 -4.67
C GLU A 105 -6.19 0.76 -4.97
N ARG A 106 -6.02 2.07 -5.21
CA ARG A 106 -4.71 2.68 -5.38
C ARG A 106 -3.84 2.51 -4.13
N PHE A 107 -4.40 2.76 -2.95
CA PHE A 107 -3.68 2.61 -1.69
C PHE A 107 -3.31 1.16 -1.39
N VAL A 108 -4.25 0.22 -1.56
CA VAL A 108 -4.00 -1.21 -1.32
C VAL A 108 -2.98 -1.76 -2.30
N ALA A 109 -2.99 -1.33 -3.57
CA ALA A 109 -1.95 -1.71 -4.53
C ALA A 109 -0.56 -1.26 -4.06
N ALA A 110 -0.40 0.01 -3.67
CA ALA A 110 0.88 0.51 -3.14
C ALA A 110 1.28 -0.20 -1.84
N TRP A 111 0.35 -0.32 -0.90
CA TRP A 111 0.55 -1.06 0.34
C TRP A 111 0.98 -2.49 0.07
N SER A 112 0.41 -3.20 -0.90
CA SER A 112 0.76 -4.59 -1.23
C SER A 112 2.16 -4.73 -1.86
N ALA A 113 2.64 -3.70 -2.55
CA ALA A 113 3.91 -3.70 -3.28
C ALA A 113 5.13 -3.39 -2.40
N VAL A 114 4.96 -2.67 -1.28
CA VAL A 114 6.08 -2.24 -0.43
C VAL A 114 6.49 -3.31 0.60
N PRO A 115 7.76 -3.41 1.01
CA PRO A 115 8.15 -4.35 2.07
C PRO A 115 7.66 -3.91 3.45
N ASP A 116 7.71 -2.60 3.74
CA ASP A 116 7.25 -2.05 5.01
C ASP A 116 5.75 -1.72 4.95
N LYS A 117 4.95 -2.50 5.65
CA LYS A 117 3.49 -2.34 5.71
C LYS A 117 3.03 -1.37 6.80
N SER A 118 3.97 -0.66 7.46
CA SER A 118 3.67 0.26 8.56
C SER A 118 2.75 1.39 8.11
N MET A 119 1.68 1.59 8.87
CA MET A 119 0.70 2.63 8.59
C MET A 119 0.34 3.40 9.86
N ARG A 120 -0.17 4.61 9.67
CA ARG A 120 -0.65 5.47 10.74
C ARG A 120 -1.94 6.18 10.33
N LEU A 121 -2.87 6.32 11.27
CA LEU A 121 -3.92 7.33 11.14
C LEU A 121 -3.35 8.71 11.43
N ALA A 122 -3.52 9.63 10.50
CA ALA A 122 -2.99 10.97 10.61
C ALA A 122 -4.01 12.00 10.12
N PHE A 123 -3.86 13.23 10.61
CA PHE A 123 -4.83 14.30 10.41
C PHE A 123 -4.33 15.27 9.37
N HIS A 124 -5.20 15.68 8.46
CA HIS A 124 -4.90 16.68 7.45
C HIS A 124 -5.93 17.82 7.53
N GLY A 125 -5.45 19.00 7.92
CA GLY A 125 -6.24 20.23 7.90
C GLY A 125 -6.07 20.93 6.55
N SER A 126 -7.18 21.40 6.00
CA SER A 126 -7.20 22.20 4.77
C SER A 126 -8.35 23.20 4.82
N ALA A 127 -8.35 24.19 3.93
CA ALA A 127 -9.50 25.08 3.80
C ALA A 127 -10.75 24.28 3.38
N GLU A 128 -11.91 24.62 3.95
CA GLU A 128 -13.16 23.86 3.75
C GLU A 128 -13.55 23.73 2.27
N ALA A 129 -13.26 24.75 1.46
CA ALA A 129 -13.49 24.75 0.01
C ALA A 129 -12.74 23.62 -0.74
N ASN A 130 -11.66 23.08 -0.17
CA ASN A 130 -10.90 21.99 -0.79
C ASN A 130 -11.43 20.59 -0.42
N MET A 131 -12.26 20.46 0.61
CA MET A 131 -12.63 19.17 1.19
C MET A 131 -13.31 18.25 0.18
N ALA A 132 -14.25 18.78 -0.59
CA ALA A 132 -14.97 17.99 -1.60
C ALA A 132 -14.02 17.47 -2.70
N ALA A 133 -13.07 18.29 -3.14
CA ALA A 133 -12.09 17.88 -4.14
C ALA A 133 -11.14 16.80 -3.58
N ILE A 134 -10.63 16.99 -2.36
CA ILE A 134 -9.74 16.02 -1.70
C ILE A 134 -10.46 14.69 -1.47
N CYS A 135 -11.71 14.71 -0.99
CA CYS A 135 -12.49 13.47 -0.83
C CYS A 135 -12.73 12.76 -2.17
N ARG A 136 -12.85 13.49 -3.28
CA ARG A 136 -13.09 12.90 -4.60
C ARG A 136 -11.83 12.32 -5.24
N GLU A 137 -10.72 13.05 -5.14
CA GLU A 137 -9.50 12.85 -5.96
C GLU A 137 -8.28 12.38 -5.13
N GLY A 138 -8.33 12.56 -3.81
CA GLY A 138 -7.17 12.48 -2.93
C GLY A 138 -6.37 13.77 -2.93
N LEU A 139 -5.25 13.77 -2.22
CA LEU A 139 -4.28 14.88 -2.25
C LEU A 139 -3.30 14.70 -3.41
N ASP A 140 -2.67 15.80 -3.81
CA ASP A 140 -1.69 15.84 -4.90
C ASP A 140 -0.38 16.48 -4.39
N PRO A 141 0.57 15.68 -3.88
CA PRO A 141 1.85 16.16 -3.35
C PRO A 141 2.64 17.07 -4.30
N ARG A 142 2.43 16.95 -5.62
CA ARG A 142 3.13 17.75 -6.63
C ARG A 142 2.72 19.22 -6.62
N ARG A 143 1.59 19.55 -6.00
CA ARG A 143 1.13 20.94 -5.83
C ARG A 143 1.84 21.67 -4.68
N ARG A 144 2.79 21.01 -4.02
CA ARG A 144 3.49 21.52 -2.85
C ARG A 144 4.98 21.66 -3.14
N ALA A 145 5.53 22.83 -2.84
CA ALA A 145 6.96 23.14 -2.99
C ALA A 145 7.43 24.07 -1.86
N GLY A 146 8.71 24.00 -1.50
CA GLY A 146 9.35 24.91 -0.53
C GLY A 146 8.97 24.70 0.93
N GLN A 147 8.37 23.56 1.28
CA GLN A 147 7.98 23.27 2.66
C GLN A 147 9.18 22.82 3.52
N ALA A 148 9.16 23.12 4.82
CA ALA A 148 10.32 23.03 5.72
C ALA A 148 10.90 21.61 5.94
N MET A 149 10.11 20.57 5.72
CA MET A 149 10.46 19.16 5.93
C MET A 149 10.55 18.40 4.60
N GLY A 150 10.66 19.13 3.49
CA GLY A 150 10.74 18.57 2.15
C GLY A 150 9.39 18.48 1.44
N PRO A 151 9.39 18.05 0.17
CA PRO A 151 8.21 18.01 -0.66
C PRO A 151 7.23 16.93 -0.18
N GLY A 152 5.96 17.29 -0.05
CA GLY A 152 4.88 16.34 0.16
C GLY A 152 3.64 16.94 0.80
N GLU A 153 2.70 16.06 1.13
CA GLU A 153 1.55 16.40 1.96
C GLU A 153 1.88 16.14 3.42
N TYR A 154 1.49 17.11 4.26
CA TYR A 154 1.80 17.11 5.68
C TYR A 154 0.62 16.55 6.46
N PHE A 155 0.92 15.63 7.37
CA PHE A 155 -0.06 14.98 8.23
C PHE A 155 0.36 15.11 9.69
N GLY A 156 -0.47 15.76 10.49
CA GLY A 156 -0.29 15.81 11.93
C GLY A 156 -0.59 14.46 12.57
N HIS A 157 0.21 14.05 13.54
CA HIS A 157 -0.06 12.85 14.35
C HIS A 157 -1.24 13.06 15.33
N SER A 158 -1.68 14.31 15.50
CA SER A 158 -2.88 14.66 16.25
C SER A 158 -3.69 15.75 15.54
N MET A 159 -4.98 15.87 15.89
CA MET A 159 -5.85 16.95 15.39
C MET A 159 -5.28 18.34 15.72
N ALA A 160 -4.63 18.51 16.87
CA ALA A 160 -4.13 19.81 17.31
C ALA A 160 -3.07 20.38 16.37
N VAL A 161 -2.16 19.52 15.86
CA VAL A 161 -1.17 19.89 14.83
C VAL A 161 -1.85 20.38 13.56
N SER A 162 -2.92 19.70 13.15
CA SER A 162 -3.60 19.96 11.88
C SER A 162 -4.69 21.04 11.95
N HIS A 163 -5.16 21.40 13.14
CA HIS A 163 -6.28 22.32 13.35
C HIS A 163 -6.02 23.71 12.75
N GLY A 164 -4.82 24.27 12.94
CA GLY A 164 -4.45 25.57 12.38
C GLY A 164 -4.51 25.64 10.85
N TYR A 165 -4.44 24.49 10.17
CA TYR A 165 -4.53 24.39 8.72
C TYR A 165 -5.97 24.30 8.20
N CYS A 166 -6.96 24.15 9.07
CA CYS A 166 -8.38 24.13 8.70
C CYS A 166 -8.90 25.53 8.27
N LYS A 167 -8.13 26.60 8.53
CA LYS A 167 -8.45 28.00 8.16
C LYS A 167 -9.86 28.45 8.61
N GLY A 168 -10.25 28.05 9.82
CA GLY A 168 -11.57 28.34 10.38
C GLY A 168 -12.70 27.42 9.87
N GLY A 169 -12.38 26.47 8.99
CA GLY A 169 -13.33 25.45 8.53
C GLY A 169 -13.71 24.45 9.62
N ARG A 170 -14.87 23.81 9.44
CA ARG A 170 -15.46 22.87 10.43
C ARG A 170 -15.12 21.41 10.18
N HIS A 171 -14.36 21.14 9.12
CA HIS A 171 -14.04 19.79 8.68
C HIS A 171 -12.53 19.55 8.72
N MET A 172 -12.16 18.34 9.11
CA MET A 172 -10.79 17.84 9.08
C MET A 172 -10.81 16.45 8.46
N LEU A 173 -9.78 16.14 7.67
CA LEU A 173 -9.64 14.82 7.06
C LEU A 173 -8.76 13.94 7.94
N VAL A 174 -9.15 12.68 8.07
CA VAL A 174 -8.32 11.63 8.67
C VAL A 174 -7.92 10.69 7.57
N PHE A 175 -6.62 10.45 7.44
CA PHE A 175 -6.04 9.58 6.44
C PHE A 175 -5.39 8.36 7.10
N ALA A 176 -5.44 7.22 6.43
CA ALA A 176 -4.44 6.18 6.64
C ALA A 176 -3.24 6.49 5.73
N VAL A 177 -2.06 6.67 6.34
CA VAL A 177 -0.82 6.95 5.61
C VAL A 177 0.15 5.77 5.72
N LEU A 178 0.77 5.41 4.60
CA LEU A 178 1.77 4.36 4.49
C LEU A 178 3.17 4.95 4.71
N LEU A 179 3.89 4.42 5.71
CA LEU A 179 5.17 4.95 6.18
C LEU A 179 6.40 4.30 5.53
N ASP A 180 6.19 3.49 4.48
CA ASP A 180 7.28 2.96 3.69
C ASP A 180 8.15 4.08 3.08
N ARG A 181 9.47 3.87 3.10
CA ARG A 181 10.46 4.86 2.65
C ARG A 181 10.29 5.28 1.19
N SER A 182 9.65 4.46 0.35
CA SER A 182 9.44 4.82 -1.04
C SER A 182 8.43 5.96 -1.24
N GLY A 183 7.64 6.32 -0.21
CA GLY A 183 6.72 7.47 -0.26
C GLY A 183 6.79 8.40 0.95
N LEU A 184 7.56 8.05 1.99
CA LEU A 184 7.79 8.86 3.18
C LEU A 184 8.97 9.84 2.95
N THR A 185 8.68 11.14 2.92
CA THR A 185 9.71 12.18 2.87
C THR A 185 10.32 12.42 4.26
N ALA A 186 9.47 12.49 5.30
CA ALA A 186 9.91 12.71 6.67
C ALA A 186 8.89 12.13 7.66
N ASP A 187 9.36 11.60 8.77
CA ASP A 187 8.53 11.31 9.95
C ASP A 187 9.21 11.89 11.19
N GLN A 188 8.71 13.04 11.65
CA GLN A 188 9.24 13.70 12.84
C GLN A 188 8.33 13.44 14.02
N PRO A 189 8.81 12.72 15.06
CA PRO A 189 8.08 12.61 16.30
C PRO A 189 8.05 13.98 16.99
N GLY A 190 6.89 14.35 17.51
CA GLY A 190 6.71 15.52 18.36
C GLY A 190 6.45 15.11 19.80
N ALA A 191 6.73 16.00 20.75
CA ALA A 191 6.36 15.79 22.14
C ALA A 191 4.84 15.54 22.26
N HIS A 192 4.45 14.60 23.13
CA HIS A 192 3.04 14.29 23.40
C HIS A 192 2.21 13.94 22.16
N GLY A 193 2.82 13.28 21.16
CA GLY A 193 2.12 12.86 19.93
C GLY A 193 1.82 14.02 18.96
N GLN A 194 2.50 15.16 19.10
CA GLN A 194 2.36 16.32 18.20
C GLN A 194 3.33 16.25 16.99
N GLY A 195 3.66 15.05 16.52
CA GLY A 195 4.56 14.87 15.39
C GLY A 195 3.91 15.14 14.04
N VAL A 196 4.73 15.06 12.98
CA VAL A 196 4.31 15.27 11.60
C VAL A 196 4.95 14.20 10.71
N SER A 197 4.14 13.62 9.83
CA SER A 197 4.62 12.80 8.71
C SER A 197 4.41 13.55 7.39
N VAL A 198 5.35 13.42 6.46
CA VAL A 198 5.30 14.03 5.13
C VAL A 198 5.34 12.94 4.08
N ILE A 199 4.29 12.85 3.26
CA ILE A 199 4.11 11.80 2.25
C ILE A 199 4.15 12.42 0.85
N ASN A 200 5.03 11.91 -0.01
CA ASN A 200 5.22 12.45 -1.37
C ASN A 200 4.54 11.64 -2.49
N LYS A 201 3.91 10.52 -2.15
CA LYS A 201 3.15 9.69 -3.10
C LYS A 201 1.64 9.75 -2.85
N PRO A 202 0.80 10.04 -3.86
CA PRO A 202 -0.66 10.03 -3.71
C PRO A 202 -1.24 8.64 -3.42
N GLU A 203 -0.53 7.57 -3.77
CA GLU A 203 -0.90 6.19 -3.46
C GLU A 203 -0.53 5.74 -2.05
N HIS A 204 0.23 6.54 -1.27
CA HIS A 204 0.55 6.24 0.13
C HIS A 204 -0.41 6.91 1.13
N GLN A 205 -1.56 7.40 0.67
CA GLN A 205 -2.52 8.18 1.45
C GLN A 205 -3.94 7.79 1.04
N LEU A 206 -4.75 7.37 2.02
CA LEU A 206 -6.14 6.93 1.85
C LEU A 206 -7.10 7.66 2.79
#